data_AF-A0A2E6TLW4-F1
#
_entry.id   AF-A0A2E6TLW4-F1
#
_cell.length_a   1.000
_cell.length_b   1.000
_cell.length_c   1.000
_cell.angle_alpha   90.00
_cell.angle_beta   90.00
_cell.angle_gamma   90.00
#
_symmetry.space_group_name_H-M   'P 1'
#
loop_
_entity.id
_entity.type
_entity.pdbx_description
1 polymer ?
#
loop_
_entity_poly.entity_id
_entity_poly.type
_entity_poly.pdbx_seq_one_letter_code
_entity_poly.pdbx_strand_id
1 'polypeptide(L)'
;MNQIFQNKKKKKLDRIRTLLKNEDTYEETELHFNFLNPNIREIYGLADSENVSSHEYDEFAQEIIRVQEDGLILDCGSGKRNKYLDNVVNFEIVPYESTDVVGLGESLPFMDNSFDAVLSLNVLEHVKNPFLCAAEISRVLKPEGKLYCVAAFLQPVHAFPDHYFNMTKGGMKLLFEQHLHIDEQKIIQSGLPIFSLTWMLQRWYHSLPHSLKDQFLKKRVKDLIGSPTDYLTEDFVTNLPKEVNEELASTTALFATKK
;
A
#
# COMPACT_ATOMS: atom_id res chain seq x y z
N MET A 1 -23.84 10.21 10.53
CA MET A 1 -23.06 9.15 11.20
C MET A 1 -23.90 8.55 12.33
N ASN A 2 -24.01 7.21 12.45
CA ASN A 2 -24.85 6.58 13.48
C ASN A 2 -24.17 6.63 14.87
N GLN A 3 -24.94 6.85 15.95
CA GLN A 3 -24.47 6.88 17.34
C GLN A 3 -23.58 5.68 17.72
N ILE A 4 -23.88 4.49 17.19
CA ILE A 4 -23.09 3.27 17.45
C ILE A 4 -21.65 3.44 16.95
N PHE A 5 -21.47 3.98 15.75
CA PHE A 5 -20.14 4.23 15.17
C PHE A 5 -19.36 5.25 16.02
N GLN A 6 -20.00 6.37 16.36
CA GLN A 6 -19.35 7.42 17.17
C GLN A 6 -18.90 6.90 18.53
N ASN A 7 -19.71 6.08 19.19
CA ASN A 7 -19.35 5.47 20.47
C ASN A 7 -18.17 4.50 20.35
N LYS A 8 -18.11 3.70 19.27
CA LYS A 8 -16.96 2.82 18.99
C LYS A 8 -15.69 3.63 18.71
N LYS A 9 -15.81 4.65 17.85
CA LYS A 9 -14.72 5.57 17.49
C LYS A 9 -14.11 6.21 18.72
N LYS A 10 -14.93 6.84 19.56
CA LYS A 10 -14.49 7.48 20.82
C LYS A 10 -13.74 6.50 21.74
N LYS A 11 -14.31 5.32 21.98
CA LYS A 11 -13.66 4.29 22.82
C LYS A 11 -12.30 3.88 22.28
N LYS A 12 -12.15 3.76 20.96
CA LYS A 12 -10.87 3.42 20.36
C LYS A 12 -9.88 4.58 20.44
N LEU A 13 -10.31 5.81 20.16
CA LEU A 13 -9.46 7.00 20.29
C LEU A 13 -8.94 7.16 21.73
N ASP A 14 -9.75 6.86 22.74
CA ASP A 14 -9.31 6.86 24.13
C ASP A 14 -8.20 5.84 24.41
N ARG A 15 -8.26 4.65 23.80
CA ARG A 15 -7.18 3.65 23.86
C ARG A 15 -5.93 4.16 23.12
N ILE A 16 -6.11 4.68 21.90
CA ILE A 16 -5.02 5.16 21.05
C ILE A 16 -4.25 6.29 21.74
N ARG A 17 -4.93 7.22 22.41
CA ARG A 17 -4.30 8.36 23.11
C ARG A 17 -3.21 7.92 24.09
N THR A 18 -3.38 6.75 24.72
CA THR A 18 -2.40 6.20 25.67
C THR A 18 -1.16 5.60 25.01
N LEU A 19 -1.17 5.42 23.68
CA LEU A 19 -0.08 4.85 22.89
C LEU A 19 0.72 5.92 22.14
N LEU A 20 0.24 7.16 22.06
CA LEU A 20 0.89 8.24 21.33
C LEU A 20 2.17 8.69 22.04
N LYS A 21 3.18 9.10 21.27
CA LYS A 21 4.38 9.74 21.82
C LYS A 21 4.02 11.08 22.45
N ASN A 22 4.54 11.35 23.65
CA ASN A 22 4.23 12.58 24.40
C ASN A 22 4.81 13.87 23.79
N GLU A 23 5.84 13.75 22.95
CA GLU A 23 6.59 14.87 22.40
C GLU A 23 6.01 15.39 21.07
N ASP A 24 5.12 14.63 20.44
CA ASP A 24 4.57 14.97 19.14
C ASP A 24 3.40 15.94 19.27
N THR A 25 3.44 17.04 18.50
CA THR A 25 2.31 17.97 18.36
C THR A 25 1.33 17.47 17.31
N TYR A 26 0.05 17.38 17.66
CA TYR A 26 -1.02 16.95 16.75
C TYR A 26 -2.30 17.75 16.97
N GLU A 27 -3.16 17.77 15.95
CA GLU A 27 -4.55 18.21 16.08
C GLU A 27 -5.43 17.02 16.44
N GLU A 28 -6.35 17.18 17.39
CA GLU A 28 -7.33 16.16 17.75
C GLU A 28 -8.73 16.59 17.33
N THR A 29 -9.42 15.70 16.61
CA THR A 29 -10.83 15.86 16.23
C THR A 29 -11.67 14.75 16.88
N GLU A 30 -12.99 14.81 16.73
CA GLU A 30 -13.87 13.71 17.16
C GLU A 30 -13.61 12.39 16.42
N LEU A 31 -12.92 12.43 15.28
CA LEU A 31 -12.68 11.27 14.43
C LEU A 31 -11.23 10.78 14.48
N HIS A 32 -10.24 11.63 14.66
CA HIS A 32 -8.84 11.20 14.54
C HIS A 32 -7.87 12.17 15.21
N PHE A 33 -6.65 11.66 15.42
CA PHE A 33 -5.47 12.45 15.72
C PHE A 33 -4.73 12.76 14.41
N ASN A 34 -4.37 14.01 14.15
CA ASN A 34 -3.71 14.45 12.92
C ASN A 34 -2.31 15.00 13.20
N PHE A 35 -1.31 14.24 12.75
CA PHE A 35 0.12 14.57 12.84
C PHE A 35 0.66 15.22 11.56
N LEU A 36 -0.17 15.40 10.53
CA LEU A 36 0.23 16.01 9.25
C LEU A 36 -0.14 17.50 9.22
N ASN A 37 0.72 18.33 9.79
CA ASN A 37 0.60 19.80 9.63
C ASN A 37 0.94 20.23 8.18
N PRO A 38 0.55 21.46 7.76
CA PRO A 38 0.77 21.93 6.40
C PRO A 38 2.23 21.85 5.92
N ASN A 39 3.19 22.10 6.81
CA ASN A 39 4.62 22.05 6.49
C ASN A 39 5.09 20.61 6.21
N ILE A 40 4.64 19.62 7.00
CA ILE A 40 4.95 18.21 6.74
C ILE A 40 4.33 17.78 5.40
N ARG A 41 3.09 18.18 5.12
CA ARG A 41 2.43 17.88 3.85
C ARG A 41 3.20 18.46 2.66
N GLU A 42 3.71 19.67 2.78
CA GLU A 42 4.54 20.30 1.76
C GLU A 42 5.88 19.56 1.55
N ILE A 43 6.63 19.29 2.62
CA ILE A 43 7.92 18.57 2.57
C ILE A 43 7.77 17.19 1.91
N TYR A 44 6.68 16.49 2.23
CA TYR A 44 6.43 15.15 1.71
C TYR A 44 5.63 15.16 0.40
N GLY A 45 5.24 16.32 -0.12
CA GLY A 45 4.50 16.44 -1.39
C GLY A 45 3.12 15.79 -1.34
N LEU A 46 2.46 15.79 -0.18
CA LEU A 46 1.15 15.17 0.01
C LEU A 46 0.04 16.08 -0.53
N ALA A 47 -0.30 15.90 -1.81
CA ALA A 47 -1.44 16.55 -2.43
C ALA A 47 -2.77 15.90 -2.02
N ASP A 48 -3.82 16.70 -1.91
CA ASP A 48 -5.18 16.15 -1.86
C ASP A 48 -5.49 15.50 -3.19
N SER A 49 -6.10 14.32 -3.15
CA SER A 49 -6.45 13.58 -4.35
C SER A 49 -7.85 12.99 -4.22
N GLU A 50 -8.58 12.97 -5.33
CA GLU A 50 -9.94 12.44 -5.41
C GLU A 50 -9.97 10.90 -5.44
N ASN A 51 -8.82 10.27 -5.70
CA ASN A 51 -8.68 8.82 -5.67
C ASN A 51 -8.81 8.31 -4.23
N VAL A 52 -9.64 7.30 -4.02
CA VAL A 52 -9.85 6.69 -2.70
C VAL A 52 -9.23 5.32 -2.71
N SER A 53 -8.14 5.13 -1.96
CA SER A 53 -7.62 3.79 -1.69
C SER A 53 -8.60 3.06 -0.78
N SER A 54 -9.11 1.92 -1.21
CA SER A 54 -10.02 1.09 -0.41
C SER A 54 -9.90 -0.36 -0.84
N HIS A 55 -9.70 -1.24 0.13
CA HIS A 55 -9.71 -2.67 -0.08
C HIS A 55 -10.23 -3.38 1.17
N GLU A 56 -10.64 -4.64 1.01
CA GLU A 56 -11.02 -5.50 2.12
C GLU A 56 -9.79 -6.23 2.68
N TYR A 57 -9.92 -6.76 3.90
CA TYR A 57 -8.91 -7.65 4.48
C TYR A 57 -9.01 -9.04 3.84
N ASP A 58 -7.86 -9.61 3.47
CA ASP A 58 -7.77 -11.01 3.03
C ASP A 58 -7.86 -11.99 4.21
N GLU A 59 -7.81 -13.28 3.93
CA GLU A 59 -7.93 -14.33 4.94
C GLU A 59 -6.85 -14.28 6.03
N PHE A 60 -5.63 -13.87 5.70
CA PHE A 60 -4.51 -13.80 6.64
C PHE A 60 -4.66 -12.61 7.58
N ALA A 61 -5.00 -11.44 7.04
CA ALA A 61 -5.32 -10.27 7.85
C ALA A 61 -6.54 -10.53 8.75
N GLN A 62 -7.58 -11.16 8.23
CA GLN A 62 -8.77 -11.53 9.01
C GLN A 62 -8.44 -12.54 10.12
N GLU A 63 -7.54 -13.49 9.87
CA GLU A 63 -7.08 -14.43 10.89
C GLU A 63 -6.33 -13.73 12.02
N ILE A 64 -5.39 -12.84 11.70
CA ILE A 64 -4.68 -12.04 12.71
C ILE A 64 -5.67 -11.21 13.53
N ILE A 65 -6.60 -10.54 12.86
CA ILE A 65 -7.65 -9.72 13.50
C ILE A 65 -8.49 -10.55 14.48
N ARG A 66 -8.83 -11.78 14.09
CA ARG A 66 -9.62 -12.70 14.91
C ARG A 66 -8.83 -13.24 16.10
N VAL A 67 -7.57 -13.63 15.91
CA VAL A 67 -6.72 -14.17 16.97
C VAL A 67 -6.35 -13.10 17.99
N GLN A 68 -6.19 -11.85 17.56
CA GLN A 68 -5.89 -10.70 18.41
C GLN A 68 -7.15 -9.92 18.80
N GLU A 69 -8.25 -10.61 19.14
CA GLU A 69 -9.54 -9.97 19.45
C GLU A 69 -9.46 -9.00 20.65
N ASP A 70 -8.67 -9.35 21.67
CA ASP A 70 -8.43 -8.52 22.86
C ASP A 70 -7.26 -7.54 22.70
N GLY A 71 -6.47 -7.70 21.64
CA GLY A 71 -5.27 -6.91 21.36
C GLY A 71 -5.56 -5.57 20.68
N LEU A 72 -4.48 -4.91 20.26
CA LEU A 72 -4.51 -3.79 19.32
C LEU A 72 -3.64 -4.07 18.11
N ILE A 73 -4.23 -3.86 16.94
CA ILE A 73 -3.60 -4.07 15.65
C ILE A 73 -3.48 -2.73 14.96
N LEU A 74 -2.31 -2.42 14.43
CA LEU A 74 -2.14 -1.25 13.56
C LEU A 74 -2.37 -1.67 12.11
N ASP A 75 -3.30 -1.03 11.43
CA ASP A 75 -3.43 -1.11 9.97
C ASP A 75 -2.73 0.12 9.38
N CYS A 76 -1.46 -0.06 9.00
CA CYS A 76 -0.53 0.98 8.59
C CYS A 76 -0.64 1.25 7.09
N GLY A 77 -1.35 2.32 6.73
CA GLY A 77 -1.78 2.61 5.35
C GLY A 77 -3.12 1.95 5.05
N SER A 78 -4.12 2.20 5.90
CA SER A 78 -5.39 1.46 5.88
C SER A 78 -6.28 1.75 4.66
N GLY A 79 -6.02 2.85 3.96
CA GLY A 79 -6.99 3.47 3.06
C GLY A 79 -8.32 3.75 3.77
N LYS A 80 -9.39 3.87 2.98
CA LYS A 80 -10.76 3.95 3.46
C LYS A 80 -11.29 2.55 3.74
N ARG A 81 -11.62 2.27 5.00
CA ARG A 81 -12.22 1.00 5.43
C ARG A 81 -13.74 1.09 5.47
N ASN A 82 -14.42 0.17 4.80
CA ASN A 82 -15.88 0.07 4.83
C ASN A 82 -16.41 -0.45 6.17
N LYS A 83 -15.62 -1.28 6.86
CA LYS A 83 -15.95 -1.86 8.17
C LYS A 83 -15.02 -1.30 9.24
N TYR A 84 -15.61 -0.68 10.25
CA TYR A 84 -14.87 -0.17 11.40
C TYR A 84 -14.81 -1.21 12.53
N LEU A 85 -13.61 -1.72 12.80
CA LEU A 85 -13.34 -2.75 13.80
C LEU A 85 -12.82 -2.13 15.10
N ASP A 86 -13.16 -2.68 16.26
CA ASP A 86 -12.86 -2.04 17.55
C ASP A 86 -11.40 -2.22 18.01
N ASN A 87 -10.72 -3.26 17.51
CA ASN A 87 -9.33 -3.64 17.84
C ASN A 87 -8.30 -3.28 16.75
N VAL A 88 -8.73 -2.71 15.62
CA VAL A 88 -7.83 -2.31 14.52
C VAL A 88 -7.73 -0.79 14.44
N VAL A 89 -6.56 -0.23 14.72
CA VAL A 89 -6.25 1.19 14.59
C VAL A 89 -5.93 1.50 13.13
N ASN A 90 -6.79 2.29 12.49
CA ASN A 90 -6.60 2.67 11.08
C ASN A 90 -5.67 3.89 10.99
N PHE A 91 -4.49 3.69 10.41
CA PHE A 91 -3.49 4.73 10.19
C PHE A 91 -3.37 5.06 8.70
N GLU A 92 -3.48 6.33 8.33
CA GLU A 92 -3.55 6.74 6.92
C GLU A 92 -3.07 8.18 6.72
N ILE A 93 -2.53 8.55 5.56
CA ILE A 93 -2.17 9.94 5.24
C ILE A 93 -3.40 10.81 4.91
N VAL A 94 -4.55 10.18 4.63
CA VAL A 94 -5.83 10.83 4.33
C VAL A 94 -6.83 10.66 5.49
N PRO A 95 -7.50 11.74 5.94
CA PRO A 95 -8.48 11.71 7.04
C PRO A 95 -9.85 11.19 6.59
N TYR A 96 -9.95 9.92 6.17
CA TYR A 96 -11.24 9.29 5.93
C TYR A 96 -12.04 9.15 7.23
N GLU A 97 -13.37 8.98 7.12
CA GLU A 97 -14.23 8.70 8.29
C GLU A 97 -13.74 7.48 9.09
N SER A 98 -13.15 6.49 8.43
CA SER A 98 -12.58 5.29 9.07
C SER A 98 -11.22 5.54 9.74
N THR A 99 -10.47 6.57 9.34
CA THR A 99 -9.10 6.84 9.82
C THR A 99 -9.12 7.25 11.28
N ASP A 100 -8.25 6.66 12.10
CA ASP A 100 -8.13 6.97 13.53
C ASP A 100 -6.90 7.83 13.82
N VAL A 101 -5.82 7.65 13.04
CA VAL A 101 -4.60 8.45 13.14
C VAL A 101 -4.12 8.82 11.75
N VAL A 102 -3.84 10.11 11.55
CA VAL A 102 -3.31 10.66 10.31
C VAL A 102 -1.83 10.98 10.48
N GLY A 103 -0.96 10.39 9.66
CA GLY A 103 0.50 10.52 9.83
C GLY A 103 1.31 9.88 8.72
N LEU A 104 2.65 9.94 8.83
CA LEU A 104 3.60 9.31 7.91
C LEU A 104 4.09 7.95 8.43
N GLY A 105 4.12 6.94 7.58
CA GLY A 105 4.64 5.62 7.93
C GLY A 105 6.13 5.65 8.31
N GLU A 106 6.89 6.57 7.72
CA GLU A 106 8.30 6.82 8.06
C GLU A 106 8.51 7.46 9.44
N SER A 107 7.44 7.87 10.14
CA SER A 107 7.52 8.45 11.48
C SER A 107 6.22 8.20 12.24
N LEU A 108 6.02 6.95 12.65
CA LEU A 108 4.80 6.56 13.35
C LEU A 108 4.70 7.26 14.72
N PRO A 109 3.55 7.87 15.06
CA PRO A 109 3.37 8.66 16.28
C PRO A 109 3.13 7.81 17.53
N PHE A 110 3.41 6.51 17.47
CA PHE A 110 3.16 5.56 18.56
C PHE A 110 4.45 5.25 19.32
N MET A 111 4.36 5.01 20.61
CA MET A 111 5.45 4.51 21.45
C MET A 111 5.91 3.12 21.00
N ASP A 112 7.11 2.73 21.42
CA ASP A 112 7.65 1.40 21.18
C ASP A 112 6.73 0.32 21.78
N ASN A 113 6.67 -0.86 21.16
CA ASN A 113 5.93 -2.00 21.70
C ASN A 113 4.44 -1.71 22.00
N SER A 114 3.78 -0.96 21.13
CA SER A 114 2.38 -0.54 21.31
C SER A 114 1.37 -1.56 20.79
N PHE A 115 1.70 -2.32 19.73
CA PHE A 115 0.76 -3.16 19.01
C PHE A 115 1.09 -4.65 19.08
N ASP A 116 0.05 -5.47 19.20
CA ASP A 116 0.12 -6.94 19.17
C ASP A 116 0.30 -7.46 17.74
N ALA A 117 -0.17 -6.71 16.75
CA ALA A 117 0.13 -6.96 15.34
C ALA A 117 0.13 -5.67 14.51
N VAL A 118 0.80 -5.72 13.35
CA VAL A 118 0.77 -4.68 12.32
C VAL A 118 0.39 -5.31 10.98
N LEU A 119 -0.54 -4.69 10.28
CA LEU A 119 -0.89 -4.95 8.89
C LEU A 119 -0.32 -3.82 8.03
N SER A 120 0.32 -4.16 6.92
CA SER A 120 0.78 -3.20 5.91
C SER A 120 0.52 -3.78 4.53
N LEU A 121 -0.58 -3.36 3.89
CA LEU A 121 -1.17 -4.08 2.76
C LEU A 121 -1.20 -3.21 1.50
N ASN A 122 -0.21 -3.40 0.62
CA ASN A 122 0.04 -2.58 -0.57
C ASN A 122 0.35 -1.12 -0.21
N VAL A 123 1.38 -0.93 0.61
CA VAL A 123 1.73 0.39 1.20
C VAL A 123 3.21 0.72 0.99
N LEU A 124 4.12 -0.23 1.17
CA LEU A 124 5.56 0.04 1.15
C LEU A 124 6.11 0.44 -0.23
N GLU A 125 5.38 0.14 -1.30
CA GLU A 125 5.61 0.63 -2.65
C GLU A 125 5.34 2.14 -2.80
N HIS A 126 4.50 2.71 -1.93
CA HIS A 126 4.03 4.10 -1.99
C HIS A 126 4.78 5.03 -1.02
N VAL A 127 5.66 4.50 -0.18
CA VAL A 127 6.47 5.31 0.76
C VAL A 127 7.81 5.70 0.16
N LYS A 128 8.31 6.90 0.46
CA LYS A 128 9.57 7.41 -0.10
C LYS A 128 10.78 6.70 0.49
N ASN A 129 10.68 6.32 1.76
CA ASN A 129 11.73 5.55 2.44
C ASN A 129 11.15 4.28 3.07
N PRO A 130 11.07 3.17 2.32
CA PRO A 130 10.50 1.92 2.81
C PRO A 130 11.32 1.30 3.95
N PHE A 131 12.63 1.54 4.02
CA PHE A 131 13.47 1.06 5.12
C PHE A 131 13.13 1.75 6.44
N LEU A 132 12.91 3.08 6.42
CA LEU A 132 12.52 3.82 7.61
C LEU A 132 11.09 3.45 8.06
N CYS A 133 10.16 3.31 7.11
CA CYS A 133 8.80 2.83 7.41
C CYS A 133 8.82 1.41 8.03
N ALA A 134 9.60 0.49 7.47
CA ALA A 134 9.76 -0.87 8.02
C ALA A 134 10.37 -0.87 9.43
N ALA A 135 11.34 0.02 9.70
CA ALA A 135 11.92 0.19 11.03
C ALA A 135 10.88 0.71 12.05
N GLU A 136 10.07 1.70 11.68
CA GLU A 136 8.98 2.20 12.55
C GLU A 136 7.91 1.13 12.80
N ILE A 137 7.48 0.39 11.77
CA ILE A 137 6.56 -0.75 11.90
C ILE A 137 7.12 -1.77 12.90
N SER A 138 8.42 -2.08 12.80
CA SER A 138 9.07 -3.03 13.69
C SER A 138 9.19 -2.49 15.12
N ARG A 139 9.44 -1.19 15.30
CA ARG A 139 9.56 -0.53 16.60
C ARG A 139 8.23 -0.53 17.38
N VAL A 140 7.11 -0.30 16.70
CA VAL A 140 5.79 -0.23 17.35
C VAL A 140 5.20 -1.60 17.65
N LEU A 141 5.72 -2.67 17.05
CA LEU A 141 5.38 -4.05 17.40
C LEU A 141 5.90 -4.40 18.79
N LYS A 142 5.07 -5.06 19.59
CA LYS A 142 5.50 -5.71 20.85
C LYS A 142 6.45 -6.88 20.57
N PRO A 143 7.25 -7.32 21.56
CA PRO A 143 7.90 -8.62 21.47
C PRO A 143 6.87 -9.71 21.20
N GLU A 144 7.19 -10.67 20.33
CA GLU A 144 6.26 -11.70 19.81
C GLU A 144 5.08 -11.18 18.99
N GLY A 145 4.99 -9.87 18.73
CA GLY A 145 3.98 -9.27 17.87
C GLY A 145 4.10 -9.76 16.43
N LYS A 146 2.97 -9.77 15.70
CA LYS A 146 2.90 -10.31 14.34
C LYS A 146 2.83 -9.22 13.27
N LEU A 147 3.69 -9.33 12.26
CA LEU A 147 3.60 -8.53 11.06
C LEU A 147 2.96 -9.35 9.93
N TYR A 148 1.96 -8.78 9.27
CA TYR A 148 1.55 -9.22 7.94
C TYR A 148 1.72 -8.08 6.95
N CYS A 149 2.62 -8.28 5.99
CA CYS A 149 2.99 -7.27 5.01
C CYS A 149 2.86 -7.80 3.59
N VAL A 150 2.22 -7.02 2.73
CA VAL A 150 2.06 -7.25 1.30
C VAL A 150 2.48 -5.96 0.59
N ALA A 151 3.24 -6.06 -0.49
CA ALA A 151 3.63 -4.93 -1.33
C ALA A 151 3.72 -5.35 -2.80
N ALA A 152 3.50 -4.42 -3.70
CA ALA A 152 3.54 -4.64 -5.14
C ALA A 152 4.91 -5.15 -5.63
N PHE A 153 4.88 -6.04 -6.64
CA PHE A 153 6.09 -6.47 -7.36
C PHE A 153 5.97 -6.33 -8.88
N LEU A 154 5.08 -7.10 -9.51
CA LEU A 154 4.83 -7.07 -10.96
C LEU A 154 3.44 -6.52 -11.28
N GLN A 155 2.83 -5.79 -10.34
CA GLN A 155 1.63 -5.03 -10.64
C GLN A 155 2.07 -3.80 -11.45
N PRO A 156 1.37 -3.45 -12.54
CA PRO A 156 1.57 -2.18 -13.24
C PRO A 156 1.60 -0.99 -12.28
N VAL A 157 2.27 0.08 -12.68
CA VAL A 157 2.33 1.31 -11.87
C VAL A 157 0.91 1.78 -11.57
N HIS A 158 0.59 1.88 -10.29
CA HIS A 158 -0.71 2.34 -9.79
C HIS A 158 -0.43 3.30 -8.64
N ALA A 159 -0.78 4.57 -8.79
CA ALA A 159 -0.36 5.61 -7.87
C ALA A 159 -1.50 6.05 -6.96
N PHE A 160 -1.24 6.01 -5.65
CA PHE A 160 -1.82 6.95 -4.69
C PHE A 160 -0.93 7.03 -3.42
N PRO A 161 -0.34 8.18 -3.07
CA PRO A 161 -0.18 9.38 -3.89
C PRO A 161 0.81 9.19 -5.04
N ASP A 162 1.81 8.32 -4.84
CA ASP A 162 2.86 7.95 -5.80
C ASP A 162 3.18 6.45 -5.68
N HIS A 163 3.88 5.87 -6.66
CA HIS A 163 4.39 4.49 -6.60
C HIS A 163 5.90 4.53 -6.87
N TYR A 164 6.70 4.32 -5.83
CA TYR A 164 8.16 4.50 -5.87
C TYR A 164 8.93 3.20 -6.08
N PHE A 165 8.43 2.07 -5.51
CA PHE A 165 9.20 0.83 -5.45
C PHE A 165 8.38 -0.41 -5.75
N ASN A 166 8.96 -1.35 -6.50
CA ASN A 166 8.45 -2.71 -6.64
C ASN A 166 9.30 -3.67 -5.79
N MET A 167 8.65 -4.41 -4.90
CA MET A 167 9.29 -5.26 -3.90
C MET A 167 9.47 -6.69 -4.42
N THR A 168 10.70 -7.05 -4.78
CA THR A 168 11.05 -8.48 -4.93
C THR A 168 10.96 -9.19 -3.58
N LYS A 169 10.89 -10.53 -3.58
CA LYS A 169 10.99 -11.33 -2.34
C LYS A 169 12.24 -10.99 -1.51
N GLY A 170 13.38 -10.80 -2.16
CA GLY A 170 14.63 -10.40 -1.50
C GLY A 170 14.57 -8.98 -0.93
N GLY A 171 14.00 -8.02 -1.67
CA GLY A 171 13.78 -6.66 -1.20
C GLY A 171 12.89 -6.61 0.04
N MET A 172 11.76 -7.33 0.01
CA MET A 172 10.86 -7.46 1.16
C MET A 172 11.57 -8.05 2.39
N LYS A 173 12.42 -9.07 2.20
CA LYS A 173 13.22 -9.66 3.29
C LYS A 173 14.16 -8.63 3.91
N LEU A 174 14.89 -7.87 3.09
CA LEU A 174 15.88 -6.89 3.52
C LEU A 174 15.28 -5.77 4.39
N LEU A 175 14.01 -5.41 4.15
CA LEU A 175 13.31 -4.39 4.94
C LEU A 175 13.15 -4.78 6.41
N PHE A 176 12.96 -6.08 6.70
CA PHE A 176 12.57 -6.54 8.02
C PHE A 176 13.58 -7.45 8.72
N GLU A 177 14.49 -8.12 8.00
CA GLU A 177 15.35 -9.16 8.60
C GLU A 177 16.36 -8.65 9.64
N GLN A 178 16.62 -7.34 9.69
CA GLN A 178 17.43 -6.72 10.75
C GLN A 178 16.63 -6.43 12.02
N HIS A 179 15.30 -6.40 11.93
CA HIS A 179 14.42 -5.98 13.02
C HIS A 179 13.53 -7.12 13.53
N LEU A 180 13.15 -8.06 12.67
CA LEU A 180 12.19 -9.13 12.94
C LEU A 180 12.72 -10.49 12.49
N HIS A 181 12.29 -11.54 13.20
CA HIS A 181 12.41 -12.91 12.71
C HIS A 181 11.34 -13.17 11.64
N ILE A 182 11.76 -13.70 10.50
CA ILE A 182 10.85 -13.95 9.36
C ILE A 182 10.40 -15.41 9.40
N ASP A 183 9.19 -15.64 9.90
CA ASP A 183 8.57 -16.97 10.02
C ASP A 183 8.36 -17.64 8.63
N GLU A 184 7.79 -16.90 7.67
CA GLU A 184 7.47 -17.39 6.33
C GLU A 184 7.49 -16.24 5.29
N GLN A 185 7.81 -16.54 4.03
CA GLN A 185 7.49 -15.67 2.89
C GLN A 185 6.94 -16.51 1.72
N LYS A 186 5.68 -16.27 1.36
CA LYS A 186 4.96 -16.98 0.30
C LYS A 186 4.24 -16.02 -0.64
N ILE A 187 3.82 -16.54 -1.79
CA ILE A 187 2.96 -15.84 -2.74
C ILE A 187 1.50 -16.20 -2.41
N ILE A 188 0.74 -15.20 -1.96
CA ILE A 188 -0.70 -15.34 -1.70
C ILE A 188 -1.49 -15.34 -3.02
N GLN A 189 -2.78 -15.70 -2.97
CA GLN A 189 -3.61 -15.85 -4.17
C GLN A 189 -3.61 -14.59 -5.06
N SER A 190 -3.76 -13.40 -4.46
CA SER A 190 -3.72 -12.11 -5.16
C SER A 190 -2.34 -11.74 -5.73
N GLY A 191 -1.27 -12.42 -5.29
CA GLY A 191 0.09 -12.24 -5.78
C GLY A 191 0.49 -13.22 -6.90
N LEU A 192 -0.41 -14.11 -7.34
CA LEU A 192 -0.09 -15.08 -8.40
C LEU A 192 0.14 -14.37 -9.75
N PRO A 193 1.06 -14.88 -10.61
CA PRO A 193 1.41 -14.24 -11.88
C PRO A 193 0.23 -13.98 -12.84
N ILE A 194 -0.88 -14.72 -12.68
CA ILE A 194 -2.08 -14.51 -13.48
C ILE A 194 -2.68 -13.11 -13.27
N PHE A 195 -2.54 -12.52 -12.08
CA PHE A 195 -3.01 -11.16 -11.80
C PHE A 195 -2.22 -10.13 -12.60
N SER A 196 -0.89 -10.23 -12.60
CA SER A 196 -0.02 -9.38 -13.43
C SER A 196 -0.32 -9.54 -14.91
N LEU A 197 -0.38 -10.79 -15.40
CA LEU A 197 -0.65 -11.08 -16.81
C LEU A 197 -1.99 -10.51 -17.26
N THR A 198 -3.05 -10.76 -16.50
CA THR A 198 -4.40 -10.30 -16.87
C THR A 198 -4.51 -8.78 -16.79
N TRP A 199 -3.92 -8.15 -15.78
CA TRP A 199 -3.87 -6.68 -15.68
C TRP A 199 -3.17 -6.10 -16.92
N MET A 200 -1.94 -6.55 -17.22
CA MET A 200 -1.19 -6.07 -18.37
C MET A 200 -1.98 -6.22 -19.68
N LEU A 201 -2.53 -7.41 -19.96
CA LEU A 201 -3.29 -7.66 -21.18
C LEU A 201 -4.58 -6.83 -21.26
N GLN A 202 -5.29 -6.66 -20.14
CA GLN A 202 -6.51 -5.85 -20.10
C GLN A 202 -6.18 -4.38 -20.34
N ARG A 203 -5.21 -3.81 -19.64
CA ARG A 203 -4.82 -2.40 -19.82
C ARG A 203 -4.31 -2.14 -21.23
N TRP A 204 -3.52 -3.07 -21.78
CA TRP A 204 -3.07 -3.04 -23.16
C TRP A 204 -4.26 -3.02 -24.13
N TYR A 205 -5.13 -4.02 -24.06
CA TYR A 205 -6.29 -4.17 -24.95
C TYR A 205 -7.23 -2.96 -24.91
N HIS A 206 -7.59 -2.48 -23.72
CA HIS A 206 -8.55 -1.39 -23.59
C HIS A 206 -8.01 -0.07 -24.15
N SER A 207 -6.69 0.10 -24.18
CA SER A 207 -6.00 1.30 -24.64
C SER A 207 -5.70 1.31 -26.14
N LEU A 208 -5.88 0.18 -26.84
CA LEU A 208 -5.70 0.12 -28.29
C LEU A 208 -6.84 0.86 -29.03
N PRO A 209 -6.56 1.43 -30.22
CA PRO A 209 -7.59 1.88 -31.15
C PRO A 209 -8.60 0.78 -31.47
N HIS A 210 -9.88 1.14 -31.65
CA HIS A 210 -10.94 0.18 -31.96
C HIS A 210 -10.62 -0.74 -33.16
N SER A 211 -9.95 -0.23 -34.18
CA SER A 211 -9.54 -1.00 -35.37
C SER A 211 -8.55 -2.13 -35.07
N LEU A 212 -7.76 -2.02 -34.00
CA LEU A 212 -6.72 -2.99 -33.65
C LEU A 212 -7.16 -4.01 -32.59
N LYS A 213 -8.26 -3.74 -31.87
CA LYS A 213 -8.79 -4.59 -30.80
C LYS A 213 -9.10 -6.02 -31.28
N ASP A 214 -9.79 -6.16 -32.40
CA ASP A 214 -10.16 -7.47 -32.95
C ASP A 214 -8.93 -8.28 -33.42
N GLN A 215 -7.91 -7.61 -33.94
CA GLN A 215 -6.67 -8.26 -34.35
C GLN A 215 -5.88 -8.73 -33.12
N PHE A 216 -5.81 -7.90 -32.07
CA PHE A 216 -5.16 -8.24 -30.82
C PHE A 216 -5.82 -9.45 -30.13
N LEU A 217 -7.16 -9.48 -30.06
CA LEU A 217 -7.91 -10.59 -29.45
C LEU A 217 -7.77 -11.92 -30.20
N LYS A 218 -7.37 -11.91 -31.48
CA LYS A 218 -7.08 -13.12 -32.26
C LYS A 218 -5.69 -13.70 -31.98
N LYS A 219 -4.79 -12.94 -31.35
CA LYS A 219 -3.46 -13.44 -30.96
C LYS A 219 -3.64 -14.52 -29.88
N ARG A 220 -2.92 -15.61 -30.01
CA ARG A 220 -2.84 -16.69 -29.01
C ARG A 220 -1.60 -16.47 -28.15
N VAL A 221 -1.54 -17.11 -26.99
CA VAL A 221 -0.35 -17.08 -26.12
C VAL A 221 0.92 -17.43 -26.92
N LYS A 222 0.87 -18.47 -27.76
CA LYS A 222 2.01 -18.86 -28.60
C LYS A 222 2.48 -17.79 -29.60
N ASP A 223 1.62 -16.84 -29.95
CA ASP A 223 1.95 -15.75 -30.86
C ASP A 223 2.65 -14.59 -30.12
N LEU A 224 2.70 -14.61 -28.78
CA LEU A 224 3.24 -13.55 -27.89
C LEU A 224 4.44 -13.99 -27.01
N ILE A 225 4.91 -15.23 -27.13
CA ILE A 225 6.05 -15.77 -26.36
C ILE A 225 7.39 -15.69 -27.11
N GLY A 226 7.43 -15.00 -28.26
CA GLY A 226 8.64 -14.78 -29.05
C GLY A 226 9.57 -13.73 -28.46
N SER A 227 10.61 -13.35 -29.21
CA SER A 227 11.53 -12.30 -28.76
C SER A 227 10.80 -10.95 -28.73
N PRO A 228 10.91 -10.15 -27.64
CA PRO A 228 10.34 -8.81 -27.57
C PRO A 228 10.73 -7.91 -28.75
N THR A 229 11.93 -8.08 -29.30
CA THR A 229 12.44 -7.33 -30.46
C THR A 229 11.60 -7.51 -31.72
N ASP A 230 10.98 -8.68 -31.87
CA ASP A 230 10.20 -9.03 -33.06
C ASP A 230 8.85 -8.31 -33.08
N TYR A 231 8.42 -7.79 -31.93
CA TYR A 231 7.14 -7.10 -31.77
C TYR A 231 7.24 -5.57 -31.80
N LEU A 232 8.45 -4.99 -31.75
CA LEU A 232 8.64 -3.54 -31.61
C LEU A 232 8.00 -2.72 -32.75
N THR A 233 7.80 -3.32 -33.92
CA THR A 233 7.16 -2.68 -35.08
C THR A 233 5.70 -3.08 -35.27
N GLU A 234 5.15 -3.97 -34.45
CA GLU A 234 3.75 -4.40 -34.58
C GLU A 234 2.78 -3.27 -34.19
N ASP A 235 1.63 -3.20 -34.86
CA ASP A 235 0.63 -2.16 -34.63
C ASP A 235 0.15 -2.13 -33.17
N PHE A 236 0.01 -3.29 -32.53
CA PHE A 236 -0.43 -3.36 -31.13
C PHE A 236 0.64 -2.87 -30.15
N VAL A 237 1.90 -2.72 -30.55
CA VAL A 237 2.97 -2.12 -29.72
C VAL A 237 3.11 -0.63 -30.04
N THR A 238 3.17 -0.28 -31.32
CA THR A 238 3.41 1.11 -31.76
C THR A 238 2.22 2.04 -31.54
N ASN A 239 1.00 1.51 -31.42
CA ASN A 239 -0.21 2.30 -31.16
C ASN A 239 -0.63 2.33 -29.68
N LEU A 240 0.21 1.84 -28.75
CA LEU A 240 -0.04 2.05 -27.34
C LEU A 240 0.20 3.53 -26.96
N PRO A 241 -0.72 4.17 -26.23
CA PRO A 241 -0.48 5.51 -25.68
C PRO A 241 0.77 5.54 -24.80
N LYS A 242 1.43 6.69 -24.76
CA LYS A 242 2.67 6.86 -23.99
C LYS A 242 2.46 6.57 -22.50
N GLU A 243 1.35 7.05 -21.96
CA GLU A 243 0.98 6.89 -20.55
C GLU A 243 0.79 5.42 -20.18
N VAL A 244 0.31 4.60 -21.12
CA VAL A 244 0.14 3.15 -20.93
C VAL A 244 1.48 2.43 -21.04
N ASN A 245 2.40 2.90 -21.89
CA ASN A 245 3.77 2.41 -21.88
C ASN A 245 4.49 2.73 -20.56
N GLU A 246 4.22 3.90 -19.96
CA GLU A 246 4.74 4.28 -18.64
C GLU A 246 4.10 3.42 -17.53
N GLU A 247 2.78 3.19 -17.57
CA GLU A 247 2.04 2.34 -16.61
C GLU A 247 2.52 0.87 -16.62
N LEU A 248 2.69 0.30 -17.82
CA LEU A 248 3.06 -1.10 -18.04
C LEU A 248 4.57 -1.30 -18.24
N ALA A 249 5.38 -0.29 -17.94
CA ALA A 249 6.81 -0.29 -18.22
C ALA A 249 7.50 -1.50 -17.57
N SER A 250 8.31 -2.21 -18.35
CA SER A 250 9.21 -3.24 -17.80
C SER A 250 10.49 -2.64 -17.19
N THR A 251 10.81 -1.39 -17.52
CA THR A 251 11.97 -0.65 -17.00
C THR A 251 11.79 0.85 -17.22
N THR A 252 12.41 1.65 -16.35
CA THR A 252 12.55 3.11 -16.52
C THR A 252 14.03 3.45 -16.60
N ALA A 253 14.45 4.14 -17.66
CA ALA A 253 15.82 4.61 -17.80
C ALA A 253 15.94 6.06 -17.30
N LEU A 254 16.96 6.33 -16.48
CA LEU A 254 17.28 7.68 -15.99
C LEU A 254 18.59 8.15 -16.63
N PHE A 255 18.54 9.30 -17.31
CA PHE A 255 19.70 9.97 -17.88
C PHE A 255 19.95 11.25 -17.11
N ALA A 256 21.14 11.39 -16.51
CA ALA A 256 21.47 12.55 -15.69
C ALA A 256 22.89 13.05 -15.98
N THR A 257 23.04 14.37 -15.92
CA THR A 257 24.34 15.04 -15.91
C THR A 257 24.56 15.60 -14.52
N LYS A 258 25.73 15.32 -13.95
CA LYS A 258 26.12 15.88 -12.66
C LYS A 258 26.14 17.41 -12.76
N LYS A 259 25.46 18.09 -11.82
CA LYS A 259 25.57 19.55 -11.66
C LYS A 259 26.97 19.95 -11.20
#